data_AF-A0A1G3AF75-F1
#
_entry.id   AF-A0A1G3AF75-F1
#
_cell.length_a   1.000
_cell.length_b   1.000
_cell.length_c   1.000
_cell.angle_alpha   90.00
_cell.angle_beta   90.00
_cell.angle_gamma   90.00
#
_symmetry.space_group_name_H-M   'P 1'
#
loop_
_entity.id
_entity.type
_entity.pdbx_description
1 polymer ?
#
loop_
_entity_poly.entity_id
_entity_poly.type
_entity_poly.pdbx_seq_one_letter_code
_entity_poly.pdbx_strand_id
1 'polypeptide(L)'
;MFDIENGNCLSTGQRGQRGRELHLLAAKNEQGEGQRRVAAVGQPFYCTPDSLVYERNKNLEWGVPIVAAKNANLLCRQGQDGWKLVAQAPLGDKDLWQQPLAGEPVRWAIAVDARGRIVVTLRNGQVLSFGSVPR
;
A
#
# COMPACT_ATOMS: atom_id res chain seq x y z
N MET A 1 -10.64 17.15 -2.13
CA MET A 1 -10.58 18.27 -1.17
C MET A 1 -11.71 18.05 -0.17
N PHE A 2 -11.50 18.26 1.13
CA PHE A 2 -12.47 17.93 2.20
C PHE A 2 -12.94 19.22 2.87
N ASP A 3 -14.24 19.38 3.05
CA ASP A 3 -14.85 20.50 3.76
C ASP A 3 -14.93 20.18 5.25
N ILE A 4 -14.17 20.93 6.06
CA ILE A 4 -14.03 20.70 7.50
C ILE A 4 -15.24 21.15 8.31
N GLU A 5 -16.01 22.13 7.83
CA GLU A 5 -17.18 22.64 8.53
C GLU A 5 -18.37 21.68 8.37
N ASN A 6 -18.50 21.10 7.18
CA ASN A 6 -19.68 20.30 6.82
C ASN A 6 -19.42 18.78 6.77
N GLY A 7 -18.17 18.35 6.92
CA GLY A 7 -17.80 16.93 6.93
C GLY A 7 -17.96 16.23 5.57
N ASN A 8 -17.93 17.00 4.48
CA ASN A 8 -18.23 16.50 3.14
C ASN A 8 -16.96 16.29 2.30
N CYS A 9 -16.95 15.20 1.53
CA CYS A 9 -15.94 14.99 0.49
C CYS A 9 -16.35 15.77 -0.77
N LEU A 10 -15.61 16.84 -1.11
CA LEU A 10 -15.96 17.73 -2.23
C LEU A 10 -15.81 17.06 -3.61
N SER A 11 -15.26 15.84 -3.70
CA SER A 11 -15.13 15.09 -4.96
C SER A 11 -16.31 14.17 -5.28
N THR A 12 -17.14 13.82 -4.30
CA THR A 12 -18.21 12.81 -4.50
C THR A 12 -19.58 13.25 -3.98
N GLY A 13 -19.69 14.38 -3.26
CA GLY A 13 -20.96 14.88 -2.72
C GLY A 13 -21.58 13.99 -1.64
N GLN A 14 -20.94 12.88 -1.29
CA GLN A 14 -21.32 12.04 -0.16
C GLN A 14 -20.72 12.58 1.14
N ARG A 15 -21.44 12.38 2.25
CA ARG A 15 -20.87 12.54 3.59
C ARG A 15 -19.63 11.67 3.67
N GLY A 16 -18.46 12.28 3.68
CA GLY A 16 -17.23 11.54 3.83
C GLY A 16 -17.22 10.98 5.24
N GLN A 17 -17.18 9.65 5.39
CA GLN A 17 -16.79 9.09 6.69
C GLN A 17 -15.44 9.72 7.03
N ARG A 18 -15.41 10.39 8.18
CA ARG A 18 -14.24 11.11 8.70
C ARG A 18 -13.04 10.17 8.61
N GLY A 19 -12.16 10.43 7.65
CA GLY A 19 -11.04 9.54 7.38
C GLY A 19 -9.96 9.74 8.43
N ARG A 20 -9.33 8.63 8.86
CA ARG A 20 -8.11 8.54 9.69
C ARG A 20 -8.35 8.48 11.20
N GLU A 21 -9.16 7.54 11.65
CA GLU A 21 -9.23 7.23 13.09
C GLU A 21 -8.52 5.90 13.38
N LEU A 22 -7.59 5.93 14.32
CA LEU A 22 -7.00 4.73 14.89
C LEU A 22 -7.86 4.30 16.06
N HIS A 23 -8.43 3.10 15.97
CA HIS A 23 -9.24 2.55 17.05
C HIS A 23 -8.39 1.61 17.87
N LEU A 24 -8.35 1.84 19.18
CA LEU A 24 -7.76 0.90 20.12
C LEU A 24 -8.74 -0.24 20.32
N LEU A 25 -8.42 -1.40 19.77
CA LEU A 25 -9.17 -2.63 19.97
C LEU A 25 -8.64 -3.29 21.24
N ALA A 26 -9.41 -3.22 22.32
CA ALA A 26 -9.17 -4.01 23.52
C ALA A 26 -9.73 -5.43 23.27
N ALA A 27 -8.85 -6.40 23.06
CA ALA A 27 -9.20 -7.82 23.03
C ALA A 27 -8.59 -8.50 24.25
N LYS A 28 -9.25 -9.52 24.81
CA LYS A 28 -8.60 -10.44 25.77
C LYS A 28 -8.06 -11.61 24.96
N ASN A 29 -6.82 -12.04 25.21
CA ASN A 29 -6.33 -13.30 24.64
C ASN A 29 -7.06 -14.50 25.29
N GLU A 30 -6.86 -15.70 24.77
CA GLU A 30 -7.46 -16.95 25.31
C GLU A 30 -7.10 -17.22 26.79
N GLN A 31 -6.06 -16.53 27.30
CA GLN A 31 -5.56 -16.62 28.68
C GLN A 31 -6.07 -15.48 29.58
N GLY A 32 -6.96 -14.61 29.07
CA GLY A 32 -7.57 -13.50 29.82
C GLY A 32 -6.70 -12.25 29.97
N GLU A 33 -5.49 -12.22 29.41
CA GLU A 33 -4.63 -11.03 29.40
C GLU A 33 -5.07 -10.03 28.32
N GLY A 34 -4.99 -8.74 28.64
CA GLY A 34 -5.39 -7.65 27.75
C GLY A 34 -4.44 -7.52 26.55
N GLN A 35 -4.93 -7.92 25.37
CA GLN A 35 -4.29 -7.71 24.09
C GLN A 35 -4.65 -6.33 23.54
N ARG A 36 -3.65 -5.44 23.46
CA ARG A 36 -3.79 -4.11 22.84
C ARG A 36 -3.55 -4.24 21.34
N ARG A 37 -4.62 -4.10 20.55
CA ARG A 37 -4.57 -4.03 19.09
C ARG A 37 -4.96 -2.62 18.65
N VAL A 38 -4.43 -2.17 17.52
CA VAL A 38 -4.87 -0.92 16.89
C VAL A 38 -5.26 -1.23 15.45
N ALA A 39 -6.46 -0.81 15.06
CA ALA A 39 -6.94 -0.91 13.70
C ALA A 39 -7.15 0.48 13.09
N ALA A 40 -6.96 0.60 11.78
CA ALA A 40 -7.37 1.78 11.05
C ALA A 40 -8.86 1.68 10.69
N VAL A 41 -9.62 2.73 11.00
CA VAL A 41 -11.04 2.84 10.65
C VAL A 41 -11.23 3.90 9.56
N GLY A 42 -12.16 3.62 8.64
CA GLY A 42 -12.38 4.38 7.42
C GLY A 42 -11.56 3.83 6.24
N GLN A 43 -11.43 4.62 5.17
CA GLN A 43 -10.71 4.25 3.95
C GLN A 43 -9.40 5.04 3.84
N PRO A 44 -8.36 4.73 4.64
CA PRO A 44 -7.06 5.36 4.47
C PRO A 44 -6.49 4.96 3.11
N PHE A 45 -5.82 5.88 2.42
CA PHE A 45 -5.24 5.67 1.08
C PHE A 45 -4.28 4.46 0.97
N TYR A 46 -3.89 3.84 2.09
CA TYR A 46 -2.86 2.79 2.17
C TYR A 46 -3.23 1.58 3.05
N CYS A 47 -4.46 1.49 3.56
CA CYS A 47 -4.95 0.32 4.30
C CYS A 47 -6.41 0.04 3.95
N THR A 48 -6.81 -1.23 3.97
CA THR A 48 -8.25 -1.53 3.95
C THR A 48 -8.85 -1.15 5.30
N PRO A 49 -10.15 -0.84 5.37
CA PRO A 49 -10.87 -0.81 6.63
C PRO A 49 -10.52 -2.08 7.45
N ASP A 50 -10.34 -1.91 8.75
CA ASP A 50 -10.07 -2.98 9.72
C ASP A 50 -8.71 -3.68 9.59
N SER A 51 -7.82 -3.20 8.72
CA SER A 51 -6.42 -3.61 8.70
C SER A 51 -5.76 -3.34 10.06
N LEU A 52 -5.19 -4.38 10.67
CA LEU A 52 -4.39 -4.24 11.89
C LEU A 52 -3.12 -3.46 11.57
N VAL A 53 -2.95 -2.31 12.23
CA VAL A 53 -1.73 -1.48 12.11
C VAL A 53 -0.72 -1.77 13.21
N TYR A 54 -1.20 -2.31 14.33
CA TYR A 54 -0.36 -2.73 15.46
C TYR A 54 -1.01 -3.90 16.21
N GLU A 55 -0.20 -4.89 16.57
CA GLU A 55 -0.56 -5.95 17.50
C GLU A 55 0.65 -6.26 18.39
N ARG A 56 0.47 -6.18 19.72
CA ARG A 56 1.55 -6.49 20.66
C ARG A 56 1.92 -7.97 20.53
N ASN A 57 3.23 -8.25 20.47
CA ASN A 57 3.83 -9.60 20.40
C ASN A 57 3.52 -10.39 19.12
N LYS A 58 3.07 -9.72 18.06
CA LYS A 58 2.88 -10.36 16.75
C LYS A 58 3.58 -9.54 15.67
N ASN A 59 4.29 -10.23 14.78
CA ASN A 59 4.72 -9.63 13.53
C ASN A 59 3.48 -9.49 12.65
N LEU A 60 3.12 -8.25 12.33
CA LEU A 60 2.06 -7.99 11.36
C LEU A 60 2.56 -8.36 9.97
N GLU A 61 1.97 -9.40 9.40
CA GLU A 61 2.16 -9.77 8.01
C GLU A 61 1.33 -8.83 7.14
N TRP A 62 1.98 -7.79 6.65
CA TRP A 62 1.38 -6.89 5.69
C TRP A 62 1.36 -7.53 4.32
N GLY A 63 0.22 -7.47 3.63
CA GLY A 63 0.13 -7.89 2.25
C GLY A 63 1.14 -7.17 1.36
N VAL A 64 1.54 -7.82 0.26
CA VAL A 64 2.43 -7.22 -0.72
C VAL A 64 1.78 -5.94 -1.27
N PRO A 65 2.45 -4.78 -1.19
CA PRO A 65 1.88 -3.55 -1.71
C PRO A 65 1.75 -3.64 -3.24
N ILE A 66 0.55 -3.44 -3.73
CA ILE A 66 0.20 -3.48 -5.16
C ILE A 66 -0.24 -2.08 -5.58
N VAL A 67 0.29 -1.60 -6.71
CA VAL A 67 -0.19 -0.39 -7.39
C VAL A 67 -0.98 -0.83 -8.62
N ALA A 68 -2.29 -0.66 -8.57
CA ALA A 68 -3.17 -0.94 -9.70
C ALA A 68 -3.10 0.19 -10.74
N ALA A 69 -2.77 -0.17 -11.98
CA ALA A 69 -2.86 0.69 -13.15
C ALA A 69 -3.95 0.16 -14.10
N LYS A 70 -4.29 0.95 -15.12
CA LYS A 70 -5.37 0.62 -16.07
C LYS A 70 -5.23 -0.77 -16.71
N ASN A 71 -4.00 -1.22 -16.96
CA ASN A 71 -3.69 -2.44 -17.70
C ASN A 71 -2.78 -3.43 -16.96
N ALA A 72 -2.34 -3.11 -15.75
CA ALA A 72 -1.47 -3.99 -14.97
C ALA A 72 -1.53 -3.69 -13.47
N ASN A 73 -1.19 -4.69 -12.66
CA ASN A 73 -0.89 -4.54 -11.25
C ASN A 73 0.64 -4.53 -11.07
N LEU A 74 1.19 -3.50 -10.42
CA LEU A 74 2.62 -3.40 -10.16
C LEU A 74 2.91 -3.78 -8.71
N LEU A 75 3.95 -4.60 -8.51
CA LEU A 75 4.44 -4.96 -7.18
C LEU A 75 5.94 -5.21 -7.22
N CYS A 76 6.57 -5.24 -6.04
CA CYS A 76 7.92 -5.74 -5.91
C CYS A 76 7.90 -7.15 -5.33
N ARG A 77 8.71 -8.04 -5.92
CA ARG A 77 8.81 -9.44 -5.50
C ARG A 77 10.27 -9.81 -5.27
N GLN A 78 10.55 -10.52 -4.18
CA GLN A 78 11.85 -11.13 -3.94
C GLN A 78 11.90 -12.47 -4.65
N GLY A 79 12.91 -12.68 -5.49
CA GLY A 79 13.24 -13.97 -6.11
C GLY A 79 14.63 -14.45 -5.70
N GLN A 80 15.08 -15.55 -6.30
CA GLN A 80 16.42 -16.10 -6.07
C GLN A 80 17.53 -15.13 -6.52
N ASP A 81 17.30 -14.37 -7.59
CA ASP A 81 18.25 -13.39 -8.14
C ASP A 81 18.15 -12.00 -7.48
N GLY A 82 17.42 -11.90 -6.36
CA GLY A 82 17.16 -10.64 -5.67
C GLY A 82 15.79 -10.04 -6.00
N TRP A 83 15.66 -8.73 -5.78
CA TRP A 83 14.39 -8.00 -5.88
C TRP A 83 14.07 -7.62 -7.32
N LYS A 84 12.79 -7.73 -7.68
CA LYS A 84 12.27 -7.39 -9.02
C LYS A 84 11.02 -6.53 -8.91
N LEU A 85 10.89 -5.53 -9.78
CA LEU A 85 9.62 -4.87 -10.10
C LEU A 85 8.88 -5.75 -11.10
N VAL A 86 7.65 -6.12 -10.79
CA VAL A 86 6.83 -7.03 -11.59
C VAL A 86 5.56 -6.30 -11.98
N ALA A 87 5.19 -6.40 -13.25
CA ALA A 87 3.85 -6.11 -13.71
C ALA A 87 3.08 -7.40 -13.93
N GLN A 88 1.88 -7.49 -13.37
CA GLN A 88 0.96 -8.61 -13.55
C GLN A 88 -0.30 -8.17 -14.29
N ALA A 89 -0.97 -9.13 -14.91
CA ALA A 89 -2.30 -8.91 -15.46
C ALA A 89 -3.26 -8.38 -14.37
N PRO A 90 -4.19 -7.47 -14.68
CA PRO A 90 -5.15 -6.96 -13.70
C PRO A 90 -6.03 -8.05 -13.10
N LEU A 91 -6.33 -9.07 -13.90
CA LEU A 91 -7.15 -10.22 -13.56
C LEU A 91 -6.27 -11.48 -13.58
N GLY A 92 -5.71 -11.81 -12.42
CA GLY A 92 -4.91 -13.02 -12.19
C GLY A 92 -3.41 -12.77 -11.98
N ASP A 93 -2.68 -13.85 -11.71
CA ASP A 93 -1.27 -13.80 -11.29
C ASP A 93 -0.27 -13.92 -12.44
N LYS A 94 -0.72 -13.69 -13.68
CA LYS A 94 0.15 -13.79 -14.85
C LYS A 94 1.08 -12.58 -14.92
N ASP A 95 2.37 -12.82 -14.75
CA ASP A 95 3.40 -11.81 -14.97
C ASP A 95 3.42 -11.39 -16.46
N LEU A 96 3.35 -10.08 -16.70
CA LEU A 96 3.45 -9.45 -18.03
C LEU A 96 4.91 -9.13 -18.36
N TRP A 97 5.64 -8.58 -17.38
CA TRP A 97 7.07 -8.31 -17.47
C TRP A 97 7.69 -8.18 -16.07
N GLN A 98 9.01 -8.27 -16.01
CA GLN A 98 9.79 -8.10 -14.78
C GLN A 98 11.05 -7.26 -15.06
N GLN A 99 11.45 -6.48 -14.06
CA GLN A 99 12.66 -5.65 -14.09
C GLN A 99 13.45 -5.82 -12.79
N PRO A 100 14.72 -6.27 -12.84
CA PRO A 100 15.56 -6.36 -11.65
C PRO A 100 15.73 -5.01 -10.96
N LEU A 101 15.76 -5.03 -9.62
CA LEU A 101 16.04 -3.89 -8.77
C LEU A 101 17.44 -4.05 -8.16
N ALA A 102 18.13 -2.92 -7.98
CA ALA A 102 19.48 -2.89 -7.40
C ALA A 102 19.51 -3.13 -5.87
N GLY A 103 18.34 -3.28 -5.24
CA GLY A 103 18.23 -3.47 -3.80
C GLY A 103 16.80 -3.73 -3.35
N GLU A 104 16.64 -3.93 -2.05
CA GLU A 104 15.33 -4.13 -1.43
C GLU A 104 14.48 -2.85 -1.54
N PRO A 105 13.22 -2.94 -2.03
CA PRO A 105 12.28 -1.82 -2.02
C PRO A 105 11.88 -1.45 -0.59
N VAL A 106 11.63 -0.18 -0.33
CA VAL A 106 10.96 0.22 0.92
C VAL A 106 9.49 -0.24 0.91
N ARG A 107 8.85 -0.16 2.08
CA ARG A 107 7.41 -0.39 2.17
C ARG A 107 6.67 0.68 1.34
N TRP A 108 5.75 0.25 0.47
CA TRP A 108 5.07 1.11 -0.52
C TRP A 108 6.04 1.82 -1.48
N ALA A 109 7.07 1.11 -1.93
CA ALA A 109 8.11 1.67 -2.77
C ALA A 109 7.66 2.23 -4.13
N ILE A 110 6.45 1.90 -4.61
CA ILE A 110 6.04 2.16 -5.99
C ILE A 110 5.07 3.34 -6.04
N ALA A 111 5.33 4.26 -6.97
CA ALA A 111 4.36 5.25 -7.43
C ALA A 111 4.30 5.26 -8.96
N VAL A 112 3.15 5.63 -9.53
CA VAL A 112 2.98 5.84 -10.96
C VAL A 112 2.51 7.27 -11.18
N ASP A 113 3.20 8.01 -12.03
CA ASP A 113 2.83 9.40 -12.33
C ASP A 113 1.76 9.49 -13.43
N ALA A 114 1.28 10.71 -13.69
CA ALA A 114 0.26 10.96 -14.71
C ALA A 114 0.70 10.64 -16.15
N ARG A 115 2.01 10.47 -16.39
CA ARG A 115 2.58 10.08 -17.69
C ARG A 115 2.85 8.57 -17.78
N GLY A 116 2.47 7.80 -16.76
CA GLY A 116 2.70 6.35 -16.69
C GLY A 116 4.14 5.96 -16.35
N ARG A 117 4.96 6.89 -15.87
CA ARG A 117 6.29 6.58 -15.37
C ARG A 117 6.18 5.96 -13.98
N ILE A 118 6.94 4.90 -13.76
CA ILE A 118 7.00 4.17 -12.50
C ILE A 118 8.19 4.71 -11.71
N VAL A 119 7.98 5.08 -10.45
CA VAL A 119 9.03 5.48 -9.52
C VAL A 119 9.12 4.40 -8.44
N VAL A 120 10.34 3.95 -8.15
CA VAL A 120 10.62 2.93 -7.13
C VAL A 120 11.67 3.44 -6.15
N THR A 121 11.37 3.44 -4.86
CA THR A 121 12.32 3.81 -3.78
C THR A 121 12.87 2.58 -3.08
N LEU A 122 14.19 2.52 -2.90
CA LEU A 122 14.90 1.37 -2.32
C LEU A 122 15.46 1.69 -0.92
N ARG A 123 15.63 0.67 -0.08
CA ARG A 123 16.18 0.79 1.28
C ARG A 123 17.62 1.28 1.31
N ASN A 124 18.37 1.09 0.22
CA ASN A 124 19.74 1.61 0.08
C ASN A 124 19.78 3.11 -0.26
N GLY A 125 18.64 3.81 -0.26
CA GLY A 125 18.54 5.24 -0.53
C GLY A 125 18.38 5.61 -2.01
N GLN A 126 18.43 4.63 -2.93
CA GLN A 126 18.23 4.89 -4.35
C GLN A 126 16.76 5.13 -4.71
N VAL A 127 16.54 6.01 -5.70
CA VAL A 127 15.25 6.24 -6.35
C VAL A 127 15.40 5.92 -7.84
N LEU A 128 14.67 4.93 -8.30
CA LEU A 128 14.68 4.48 -9.70
C LEU A 128 13.44 5.00 -10.42
N SER A 129 13.57 5.35 -11.69
CA SER A 129 12.44 5.72 -12.55
C SER A 129 12.45 4.87 -13.81
N PHE A 130 11.30 4.30 -14.14
CA PHE A 130 11.07 3.47 -15.31
C PHE A 130 9.99 4.09 -16.19
N GLY A 131 10.19 4.04 -17.50
CA GLY A 131 9.30 4.65 -18.49
C GLY A 131 10.07 5.57 -19.43
N SER A 132 9.56 5.75 -20.64
CA SER A 132 10.16 6.65 -21.61
C SER A 132 9.95 8.11 -21.21
N VAL A 133 10.96 8.95 -21.43
CA VAL A 133 10.75 10.38 -21.56
C VAL A 133 10.08 10.59 -22.91
N PRO A 134 8.89 11.23 -23.00
CA PRO A 134 8.34 11.64 -24.28
C PRO A 134 9.39 12.50 -24.98
N ARG A 135 9.80 12.10 -26.20
CA ARG A 135 10.65 12.94 -27.05
C ARG A 135 9.86 14.13 -27.56
#